data_AF-B3C6X0-F1
#
_entry.id   AF-B3C6X0-F1
#
_cell.length_a   1.000
_cell.length_b   1.000
_cell.length_c   1.000
_cell.angle_alpha   90.00
_cell.angle_beta   90.00
_cell.angle_gamma   90.00
#
_symmetry.space_group_name_H-M   'P 1'
#
loop_
_entity.id
_entity.type
_entity.pdbx_description
1 polymer ?
#
loop_
_entity_poly.entity_id
_entity_poly.type
_entity_poly.pdbx_seq_one_letter_code
_entity_poly.pdbx_strand_id
1 'polypeptide(L)'
;MGVDNFDAPDCHFYGKIIDSTTGEGIVSDRGDCHIRIWEVSYKVNPGSQDLAIKEDGTFNNTKLFAGTYDMVPEGSWWPSDTIRMGIGSKTTQNFEVTPYLKLFDFKTKLEGTTLTMSCRLDAPITEGLPQVMDVCPFLSLNHFCGASNHIGYYDKPGKINVMKTWDKIPKEDDGKSIAYEVSLQVKPGYIYFVRMGAKVKDKFEKYNYTEIVKIEVPNE
;
A
#
# COMPACT_ATOMS: atom_id res chain seq x y z
N MET A 1 -38.66 23.10 18.59
CA MET A 1 -37.58 22.86 17.62
C MET A 1 -36.28 23.01 18.37
N GLY A 2 -35.60 21.90 18.67
CA GLY A 2 -34.31 21.95 19.36
C GLY A 2 -33.27 22.51 18.40
N VAL A 3 -32.54 23.53 18.84
CA VAL A 3 -31.42 24.08 18.09
C VAL A 3 -30.33 23.00 18.05
N ASP A 4 -29.94 22.61 16.84
CA ASP A 4 -28.76 21.79 16.59
C ASP A 4 -27.53 22.64 16.93
N ASN A 5 -27.00 22.46 18.14
CA ASN A 5 -26.01 23.35 18.76
C ASN A 5 -24.67 22.66 18.95
N PHE A 6 -24.35 21.66 18.12
CA PHE A 6 -23.05 21.01 18.16
C PHE A 6 -22.05 21.81 17.33
N ASP A 7 -20.93 22.17 17.94
CA ASP A 7 -19.83 22.83 17.22
C ASP A 7 -19.34 21.94 16.07
N ALA A 8 -18.96 22.56 14.97
CA ALA A 8 -18.41 21.85 13.82
C ALA A 8 -17.11 21.10 14.20
N PRO A 9 -16.83 19.93 13.60
CA PRO A 9 -15.62 19.19 13.91
C PRO A 9 -14.38 20.01 13.52
N ASP A 10 -13.47 20.18 14.48
CA ASP A 10 -12.27 21.02 14.37
C ASP A 10 -10.99 20.32 14.85
N CYS A 11 -11.06 19.04 15.23
CA CYS A 11 -9.91 18.31 15.71
C CYS A 11 -8.97 17.93 14.56
N HIS A 12 -7.66 18.13 14.80
CA HIS A 12 -6.59 17.75 13.89
C HIS A 12 -5.93 16.45 14.34
N PHE A 13 -6.13 15.39 13.59
CA PHE A 13 -5.50 14.09 13.81
C PHE A 13 -4.57 13.75 12.65
N TYR A 14 -3.29 13.56 12.94
CA TYR A 14 -2.26 13.32 11.93
C TYR A 14 -1.20 12.34 12.42
N GLY A 15 -0.49 11.73 11.48
CA GLY A 15 0.53 10.74 11.80
C GLY A 15 0.94 9.94 10.56
N LYS A 16 1.54 8.79 10.81
CA LYS A 16 2.07 7.89 9.77
C LYS A 16 1.79 6.43 10.10
N ILE A 17 1.49 5.62 9.09
CA ILE A 17 1.61 4.17 9.16
C ILE A 17 3.06 3.82 8.81
N ILE A 18 3.75 3.20 9.76
CA ILE A 18 5.17 2.89 9.72
C ILE A 18 5.36 1.40 9.42
N ASP A 19 6.19 1.10 8.43
CA ASP A 19 6.69 -0.23 8.20
C ASP A 19 7.76 -0.58 9.25
N SER A 20 7.42 -1.51 10.16
CA SER A 20 8.28 -1.97 11.28
C SER A 20 9.66 -2.43 10.85
N THR A 21 9.77 -2.85 9.60
CA THR A 21 10.97 -3.50 9.06
C THR A 21 11.93 -2.53 8.37
N THR A 22 11.51 -1.29 8.15
CA THR A 22 12.34 -0.21 7.58
C THR A 22 12.40 1.01 8.49
N GLY A 23 11.42 1.18 9.38
CA GLY A 23 11.23 2.39 10.19
C GLY A 23 10.63 3.56 9.41
N GLU A 24 10.33 3.36 8.12
CA GLU A 24 9.83 4.39 7.22
C GLU A 24 8.31 4.29 7.04
N GLY A 25 7.76 5.23 6.26
CA GLY A 25 6.34 5.19 5.92
C GLY A 25 6.01 3.99 5.04
N ILE A 26 4.86 3.37 5.27
CA ILE A 26 4.41 2.31 4.37
C ILE A 26 4.18 2.89 2.97
N VAL A 27 4.79 2.27 1.96
CA VAL A 27 4.53 2.59 0.56
C VAL A 27 3.23 1.92 0.15
N SER A 28 2.24 2.72 -0.23
CA SER A 28 0.92 2.23 -0.63
C SER A 28 0.44 2.93 -1.89
N ASP A 29 -0.51 2.33 -2.59
CA ASP A 29 -1.37 3.06 -3.52
C ASP A 29 -2.53 3.72 -2.77
N ARG A 30 -3.11 4.77 -3.36
CA ARG A 30 -4.23 5.49 -2.77
C ARG A 30 -5.46 4.59 -2.70
N GLY A 31 -5.98 4.38 -1.49
CA GLY A 31 -7.14 3.53 -1.25
C GLY A 31 -6.82 2.04 -1.08
N ASP A 32 -5.54 1.66 -1.10
CA ASP A 32 -5.11 0.31 -0.69
C ASP A 32 -5.06 0.14 0.83
N CYS A 33 -4.94 1.24 1.57
CA CYS A 33 -5.01 1.22 3.03
C CYS A 33 -5.79 2.38 3.61
N HIS A 34 -6.22 2.18 4.86
CA HIS A 34 -6.94 3.16 5.67
C HIS A 34 -6.70 2.90 7.16
N ILE A 35 -6.97 3.89 8.00
CA ILE A 35 -7.16 3.66 9.44
C ILE A 35 -8.66 3.68 9.68
N ARG A 36 -9.23 2.54 10.06
CA ARG A 36 -10.64 2.49 10.46
C ARG A 36 -10.76 2.96 11.89
N ILE A 37 -11.71 3.86 12.13
CA ILE A 37 -11.94 4.43 13.46
C ILE A 37 -13.42 4.36 13.86
N TRP A 38 -13.64 4.27 15.17
CA TRP A 38 -14.95 4.22 15.82
C TRP A 38 -14.98 5.18 16.99
N GLU A 39 -15.91 6.15 16.99
CA GLU A 39 -16.06 7.06 18.12
C GLU A 39 -16.86 6.39 19.25
N VAL A 40 -16.17 5.97 20.31
CA VAL A 40 -16.73 5.15 21.39
C VAL A 40 -17.16 5.97 22.62
N SER A 41 -17.08 7.31 22.56
CA SER A 41 -17.40 8.20 23.68
C SER A 41 -18.83 8.06 24.20
N TYR A 42 -19.81 7.87 23.30
CA TYR A 42 -21.24 8.01 23.64
C TYR A 42 -22.12 6.87 23.14
N LYS A 43 -21.58 5.94 22.34
CA LYS A 43 -22.34 4.83 21.73
C LYS A 43 -21.63 3.51 21.94
N VAL A 44 -22.40 2.48 22.29
CA VAL A 44 -21.91 1.11 22.48
C VAL A 44 -21.51 0.45 21.15
N ASN A 45 -22.18 0.81 20.05
CA ASN A 45 -21.90 0.33 18.70
C ASN A 45 -21.86 1.51 17.70
N PRO A 46 -20.77 2.31 17.70
CA PRO A 46 -20.65 3.42 16.77
C PRO A 46 -20.48 2.94 15.32
N GLY A 47 -20.90 3.76 14.36
CA GLY A 47 -20.52 3.55 12.96
C GLY A 47 -19.01 3.73 12.78
N SER A 48 -18.42 2.98 11.84
CA SER A 48 -17.03 3.18 11.44
C SER A 48 -16.90 4.31 10.41
N GLN A 49 -15.72 4.93 10.40
CA GLN A 49 -15.25 5.78 9.32
C GLN A 49 -13.80 5.42 8.98
N ASP A 50 -13.39 5.66 7.74
CA ASP A 50 -12.06 5.30 7.26
C ASP A 50 -11.25 6.57 6.99
N LEU A 51 -10.09 6.69 7.63
CA LEU A 51 -9.14 7.76 7.37
C LEU A 51 -8.29 7.40 6.14
N ALA A 52 -8.31 8.29 5.15
CA ALA A 52 -7.50 8.14 3.95
C ALA A 52 -6.01 8.33 4.25
N ILE A 53 -5.19 7.45 3.69
CA ILE A 53 -3.73 7.46 3.82
C ILE A 53 -3.12 7.87 2.48
N LYS A 54 -2.03 8.63 2.54
CA LYS A 54 -1.22 8.99 1.37
C LYS A 54 -0.26 7.85 1.00
N GLU A 55 0.35 7.95 -0.18
CA GLU A 55 1.26 6.93 -0.71
C GLU A 55 2.53 6.74 0.14
N ASP A 56 2.91 7.77 0.90
CA ASP A 56 4.05 7.76 1.84
C ASP A 56 3.66 7.29 3.26
N GLY A 57 2.45 6.76 3.43
CA GLY A 57 1.91 6.30 4.70
C GLY A 57 1.41 7.40 5.64
N THR A 58 1.53 8.68 5.27
CA THR A 58 1.06 9.78 6.13
C THR A 58 -0.45 10.00 6.02
N PHE A 59 -1.06 10.48 7.09
CA PHE A 59 -2.44 10.91 7.11
C PHE A 59 -2.60 12.24 7.86
N ASN A 60 -3.63 12.99 7.48
CA ASN A 60 -4.01 14.24 8.14
C ASN A 60 -5.51 14.45 7.96
N ASN A 61 -6.26 14.39 9.06
CA ASN A 61 -7.70 14.65 9.10
C ASN A 61 -7.97 15.84 10.04
N THR A 62 -8.77 16.79 9.56
CA THR A 62 -9.11 18.04 10.28
C THR A 62 -10.63 18.17 10.53
N LYS A 63 -11.35 17.05 10.47
CA LYS A 63 -12.81 16.96 10.49
C LYS A 63 -13.30 15.84 11.42
N LEU A 64 -12.58 15.64 12.52
CA LEU A 64 -13.01 14.75 13.61
C LEU A 64 -13.57 15.57 14.78
N PHE A 65 -14.44 14.93 15.56
CA PHE A 65 -14.90 15.48 16.83
C PHE A 65 -13.91 15.11 17.94
N ALA A 66 -13.89 15.91 19.01
CA ALA A 66 -13.16 15.56 20.21
C ALA A 66 -13.85 14.36 20.89
N GLY A 67 -13.09 13.33 21.25
CA GLY A 67 -13.67 12.11 21.80
C GLY A 67 -12.67 10.98 21.96
N THR A 68 -13.14 9.84 22.46
CA THR A 68 -12.36 8.59 22.51
C THR A 68 -12.68 7.75 21.29
N TYR A 69 -11.63 7.28 20.62
CA TYR A 69 -11.72 6.48 19.41
C TYR A 69 -11.02 5.14 19.58
N ASP A 70 -11.66 4.09 19.07
CA ASP A 70 -10.97 2.85 18.69
C ASP A 70 -10.46 3.00 17.26
N MET A 71 -9.25 2.53 16.99
CA MET A 71 -8.54 2.76 15.73
C MET A 71 -7.75 1.51 15.32
N VAL A 72 -7.83 1.11 14.05
CA VAL A 72 -7.04 0.00 13.51
C VAL A 72 -6.58 0.30 12.08
N PRO A 73 -5.28 0.19 11.77
CA PRO A 73 -4.78 0.29 10.41
C PRO A 73 -5.09 -1.01 9.63
N GLU A 74 -5.74 -0.89 8.47
CA GLU A 74 -6.03 -2.01 7.58
C GLU A 74 -5.38 -1.80 6.20
N GLY A 75 -4.73 -2.84 5.67
CA GLY A 75 -3.99 -2.81 4.41
C GLY A 75 -3.23 -4.11 4.14
N SER A 76 -2.20 -4.05 3.31
CA SER A 76 -1.36 -5.20 2.90
C SER A 76 -0.30 -5.60 3.95
N TRP A 77 -0.75 -5.79 5.19
CA TRP A 77 0.09 -6.15 6.33
C TRP A 77 -0.62 -7.12 7.28
N TRP A 78 0.16 -7.71 8.18
CA TRP A 78 -0.35 -8.55 9.26
C TRP A 78 -1.33 -7.79 10.15
N PRO A 79 -2.44 -8.40 10.61
CA PRO A 79 -3.44 -7.72 11.41
C PRO A 79 -2.84 -6.97 12.60
N SER A 80 -3.29 -5.74 12.80
CA SER A 80 -2.87 -4.88 13.91
C SER A 80 -3.88 -4.88 15.04
N ASP A 81 -3.41 -4.66 16.26
CA ASP A 81 -4.29 -4.49 17.41
C ASP A 81 -5.06 -3.17 17.33
N THR A 82 -6.27 -3.17 17.88
CA THR A 82 -7.07 -1.95 18.04
C THR A 82 -6.46 -1.07 19.13
N ILE A 83 -6.18 0.19 18.79
CA ILE A 83 -5.74 1.21 19.73
C ILE A 83 -6.94 2.03 20.17
N ARG A 84 -7.11 2.22 21.48
CA ARG A 84 -8.10 3.12 22.07
C ARG A 84 -7.42 4.38 22.60
N MET A 85 -7.76 5.56 22.06
CA MET A 85 -7.19 6.82 22.53
C MET A 85 -8.13 8.01 22.40
N GLY A 86 -7.85 9.08 23.14
CA GLY A 86 -8.53 10.37 23.00
C GLY A 86 -7.98 11.18 21.83
N ILE A 87 -8.86 11.76 21.01
CA ILE A 87 -8.56 12.78 20.02
C ILE A 87 -9.09 14.12 20.55
N GLY A 88 -8.24 15.14 20.54
CA GLY A 88 -8.57 16.52 20.89
C GLY A 88 -8.17 17.48 19.77
N SER A 89 -8.00 18.77 20.10
CA SER A 89 -7.74 19.82 19.10
C SER A 89 -6.55 19.52 18.17
N LYS A 90 -5.45 19.00 18.72
CA LYS A 90 -4.31 18.48 17.95
C LYS A 90 -3.82 17.18 18.58
N THR A 91 -3.85 16.10 17.80
CA THR A 91 -3.44 14.77 18.24
C THR A 91 -2.58 14.11 17.19
N THR A 92 -1.51 13.46 17.63
CA THR A 92 -0.59 12.72 16.76
C THR A 92 -0.51 11.27 17.20
N GLN A 93 -0.61 10.35 16.24
CA GLN A 93 -0.42 8.92 16.48
C GLN A 93 0.19 8.26 15.26
N ASN A 94 1.27 7.50 15.46
CA ASN A 94 1.80 6.61 14.43
C ASN A 94 1.31 5.17 14.65
N PHE A 95 1.18 4.43 13.57
CA PHE A 95 0.76 3.03 13.62
C PHE A 95 1.85 2.18 13.02
N GLU A 96 2.45 1.31 13.80
CA GLU A 96 3.47 0.39 13.31
C GLU A 96 2.82 -0.89 12.78
N VAL A 97 3.19 -1.30 11.57
CA VAL A 97 2.64 -2.48 10.89
C VAL A 97 3.77 -3.30 10.30
N THR A 98 3.55 -4.60 10.15
CA THR A 98 4.49 -5.50 9.47
C THR A 98 3.90 -5.91 8.13
N PRO A 99 4.45 -5.46 6.99
CA PRO A 99 3.97 -5.84 5.66
C PRO A 99 3.98 -7.35 5.46
N TYR A 100 3.07 -7.87 4.64
CA TYR A 100 3.12 -9.27 4.24
C TYR A 100 4.35 -9.56 3.39
N LEU A 101 4.64 -8.67 2.44
CA LEU A 101 5.74 -8.80 1.50
C LEU A 101 6.51 -7.47 1.42
N LYS A 102 7.84 -7.58 1.25
CA LYS A 102 8.66 -6.50 0.70
C LYS A 102 9.04 -6.83 -0.72
N LEU A 103 8.99 -5.83 -1.58
CA LEU A 103 9.55 -5.91 -2.91
C LEU A 103 10.85 -5.12 -2.93
N PHE A 104 11.95 -5.79 -3.25
CA PHE A 104 13.29 -5.20 -3.25
C PHE A 104 14.06 -5.61 -4.52
N ASP A 105 15.29 -5.11 -4.66
CA ASP A 105 16.09 -5.27 -5.89
C ASP A 105 15.33 -4.86 -7.15
N PHE A 106 14.52 -3.79 -7.06
CA PHE A 106 13.74 -3.31 -8.18
C PHE A 106 14.65 -2.72 -9.26
N LYS A 107 14.58 -3.29 -10.47
CA LYS A 107 15.39 -2.90 -11.62
C LYS A 107 14.50 -2.62 -12.81
N THR A 108 14.91 -1.62 -13.59
CA THR A 108 14.29 -1.28 -14.87
C THR A 108 15.37 -1.19 -15.96
N LYS A 109 15.03 -1.61 -17.17
CA LYS A 109 15.91 -1.51 -18.35
C LYS A 109 15.07 -1.23 -19.57
N LEU A 110 15.38 -0.16 -20.31
CA LEU A 110 14.73 0.18 -21.57
C LEU A 110 15.71 -0.05 -22.73
N GLU A 111 15.35 -0.94 -23.65
CA GLU A 111 16.09 -1.21 -24.89
C GLU A 111 15.17 -1.01 -26.09
N GLY A 112 15.39 0.08 -26.83
CA GLY A 112 14.43 0.56 -27.82
C GLY A 112 13.08 0.84 -27.15
N THR A 113 12.04 0.12 -27.56
CA THR A 113 10.69 0.17 -26.97
C THR A 113 10.40 -0.97 -26.00
N THR A 114 11.39 -1.81 -25.68
CA THR A 114 11.23 -2.92 -24.74
C THR A 114 11.62 -2.47 -23.34
N LEU A 115 10.63 -2.33 -22.46
CA LEU A 115 10.85 -2.06 -21.04
C LEU A 115 10.82 -3.37 -20.26
N THR A 116 11.95 -3.73 -19.66
CA THR A 116 12.08 -4.83 -18.71
C THR A 116 12.05 -4.30 -17.28
N MET A 117 11.25 -4.93 -16.43
CA MET A 117 11.12 -4.65 -15.00
C MET A 117 11.35 -5.94 -14.23
N SER A 118 12.10 -5.88 -13.13
CA SER A 118 12.25 -7.02 -12.23
C SER A 118 12.33 -6.63 -10.77
N CYS A 119 11.83 -7.49 -9.88
CA CYS A 119 11.97 -7.36 -8.43
C CYS A 119 12.05 -8.73 -7.77
N ARG A 120 12.48 -8.73 -6.51
CA ARG A 120 12.48 -9.91 -5.64
C ARG A 120 11.57 -9.67 -4.44
N LEU A 121 11.06 -10.75 -3.88
CA LEU A 121 10.16 -10.73 -2.73
C LEU A 121 10.92 -11.18 -1.48
N ASP A 122 10.60 -10.52 -0.37
CA ASP A 122 10.91 -10.96 0.98
C ASP A 122 9.63 -11.02 1.80
N ALA A 123 9.54 -11.95 2.74
CA ALA A 123 8.43 -12.07 3.68
C ALA A 123 8.97 -11.86 5.11
N PRO A 124 8.68 -10.71 5.76
CA PRO A 124 9.15 -10.45 7.12
C PRO A 124 8.71 -11.50 8.14
N ILE A 125 7.50 -12.05 7.96
CA ILE A 125 6.96 -13.17 8.74
C ILE A 125 6.50 -14.23 7.74
N THR A 126 7.08 -15.42 7.83
CA THR A 126 6.78 -16.53 6.92
C THR A 126 5.75 -17.50 7.48
N GLU A 127 5.70 -17.64 8.81
CA GLU A 127 4.76 -18.52 9.49
C GLU A 127 3.34 -17.98 9.33
N GLY A 128 2.45 -18.80 8.79
CA GLY A 128 1.06 -18.42 8.53
C GLY A 128 0.85 -17.43 7.37
N LEU A 129 1.90 -17.08 6.60
CA LEU A 129 1.78 -16.13 5.51
C LEU A 129 0.74 -16.62 4.49
N PRO A 130 -0.27 -15.81 4.14
CA PRO A 130 -1.22 -16.19 3.10
C PRO A 130 -0.51 -16.43 1.76
N GLN A 131 -1.14 -17.23 0.90
CA GLN A 131 -0.58 -17.58 -0.41
C GLN A 131 -0.26 -16.32 -1.23
N VAL A 132 0.97 -16.20 -1.75
CA VAL A 132 1.30 -15.15 -2.72
C VAL A 132 0.56 -15.44 -4.01
N MET A 133 -0.29 -14.49 -4.45
CA MET A 133 -1.18 -14.69 -5.58
C MET A 133 -0.48 -14.34 -6.89
N ASP A 134 0.00 -13.11 -6.99
CA ASP A 134 0.62 -12.61 -8.21
C ASP A 134 1.63 -11.50 -7.94
N VAL A 135 2.51 -11.31 -8.92
CA VAL A 135 3.41 -10.16 -9.03
C VAL A 135 3.03 -9.43 -10.31
N CYS A 136 2.75 -8.13 -10.22
CA CYS A 136 2.22 -7.33 -11.31
C CYS A 136 3.10 -6.09 -11.56
N PRO A 137 3.53 -5.82 -12.80
CA PRO A 137 4.05 -4.51 -13.16
C PRO A 137 2.88 -3.54 -13.33
N PHE A 138 3.04 -2.33 -12.80
CA PHE A 138 2.13 -1.21 -13.02
C PHE A 138 2.86 -0.13 -13.79
N LEU A 139 2.20 0.39 -14.82
CA LEU A 139 2.66 1.51 -15.64
C LEU A 139 1.58 2.57 -15.66
N SER A 140 1.92 3.81 -15.35
CA SER A 140 1.01 4.97 -15.38
C SER A 140 1.63 6.12 -16.15
N LEU A 141 0.79 7.07 -16.59
CA LEU A 141 1.24 8.32 -17.20
C LEU A 141 1.43 9.44 -16.16
N ASN A 142 1.21 9.16 -14.88
CA ASN A 142 1.40 10.09 -13.78
C ASN A 142 2.07 9.40 -12.58
N HIS A 143 2.50 10.20 -11.60
CA HIS A 143 3.29 9.75 -10.47
C HIS A 143 2.54 8.92 -9.42
N PHE A 144 1.21 8.79 -9.52
CA PHE A 144 0.40 7.98 -8.61
C PHE A 144 0.31 6.52 -9.10
N CYS A 145 1.40 5.96 -9.63
CA CYS A 145 1.39 4.64 -10.26
C CYS A 145 1.11 3.54 -9.23
N GLY A 146 0.07 2.72 -9.46
CA GLY A 146 -0.34 1.65 -8.56
C GLY A 146 -1.56 0.91 -9.12
N ALA A 147 -2.11 -0.05 -8.38
CA ALA A 147 -3.22 -0.89 -8.85
C ALA A 147 -4.54 -0.13 -9.11
N SER A 148 -4.71 1.05 -8.52
CA SER A 148 -5.85 1.95 -8.73
C SER A 148 -5.65 2.90 -9.91
N ASN A 149 -4.41 3.13 -10.32
CA ASN A 149 -4.06 4.11 -11.34
C ASN A 149 -2.87 3.66 -12.19
N HIS A 150 -3.22 2.92 -13.23
CA HIS A 150 -2.30 2.38 -14.21
C HIS A 150 -3.03 2.16 -15.54
N ILE A 151 -2.24 1.86 -16.57
CA ILE A 151 -2.72 1.53 -17.90
C ILE A 151 -2.95 0.02 -17.96
N GLY A 152 -4.20 -0.42 -17.79
CA GLY A 152 -4.58 -1.85 -17.74
C GLY A 152 -4.21 -2.70 -18.96
N TYR A 153 -3.75 -2.08 -20.06
CA TYR A 153 -3.16 -2.78 -21.20
C TYR A 153 -1.93 -3.63 -20.80
N TYR A 154 -1.15 -3.15 -19.82
CA TYR A 154 0.09 -3.80 -19.40
C TYR A 154 -0.09 -4.90 -18.34
N ASP A 155 -1.21 -4.92 -17.62
CA ASP A 155 -1.45 -5.89 -16.53
C ASP A 155 -1.49 -7.32 -17.03
N LYS A 156 -2.32 -7.59 -18.04
CA LYS A 156 -2.55 -8.95 -18.53
C LYS A 156 -1.28 -9.58 -19.11
N PRO A 157 -0.53 -8.90 -20.00
CA PRO A 157 0.72 -9.47 -20.49
C PRO A 157 1.82 -9.48 -19.42
N GLY A 158 1.77 -8.58 -18.44
CA GLY A 158 2.85 -8.42 -17.48
C GLY A 158 2.72 -9.17 -16.16
N LYS A 159 1.50 -9.57 -15.78
CA LYS A 159 1.23 -10.21 -14.50
C LYS A 159 1.75 -11.63 -14.46
N ILE A 160 2.51 -11.92 -13.42
CA ILE A 160 3.05 -13.25 -13.14
C ILE A 160 2.15 -13.91 -12.10
N ASN A 161 1.42 -14.94 -12.51
CA ASN A 161 0.60 -15.74 -11.61
C ASN A 161 1.50 -16.65 -10.76
N VAL A 162 1.60 -16.36 -9.45
CA VAL A 162 2.45 -17.11 -8.52
C VAL A 162 1.68 -18.26 -7.89
N MET A 163 0.57 -17.95 -7.23
CA MET A 163 -0.34 -18.87 -6.53
C MET A 163 0.40 -19.94 -5.71
N LYS A 164 1.33 -19.52 -4.86
CA LYS A 164 2.15 -20.40 -4.02
C LYS A 164 2.28 -19.86 -2.60
N THR A 165 2.30 -20.77 -1.64
CA THR A 165 2.71 -20.48 -0.26
C THR A 165 4.21 -20.18 -0.24
N TRP A 166 4.66 -19.41 0.76
CA TRP A 166 6.05 -18.92 0.79
C TRP A 166 7.09 -20.04 0.69
N ASP A 167 6.87 -21.18 1.35
CA ASP A 167 7.74 -22.36 1.30
C ASP A 167 7.95 -22.91 -0.11
N LYS A 168 6.94 -22.79 -1.00
CA LYS A 168 6.95 -23.31 -2.37
C LYS A 168 7.47 -22.31 -3.41
N ILE A 169 7.71 -21.06 -3.02
CA ILE A 169 8.34 -20.07 -3.89
C ILE A 169 9.83 -20.40 -4.01
N PRO A 170 10.38 -20.53 -5.23
CA PRO A 170 11.81 -20.70 -5.45
C PRO A 170 12.60 -19.53 -4.86
N LYS A 171 13.72 -19.84 -4.21
CA LYS A 171 14.56 -18.88 -3.51
C LYS A 171 15.99 -18.93 -4.03
N GLU A 172 16.68 -17.80 -3.89
CA GLU A 172 18.14 -17.75 -3.98
C GLU A 172 18.77 -18.15 -2.63
N ASP A 173 20.10 -18.19 -2.56
CA ASP A 173 20.86 -18.58 -1.37
C ASP A 173 20.62 -17.69 -0.13
N ASP A 174 20.13 -16.46 -0.33
CA ASP A 174 19.77 -15.53 0.75
C ASP A 174 18.39 -15.81 1.38
N GLY A 175 17.68 -16.84 0.91
CA GLY A 175 16.36 -17.24 1.39
C GLY A 175 15.23 -16.33 0.92
N LYS A 176 15.51 -15.36 0.03
CA LYS A 176 14.51 -14.49 -0.60
C LYS A 176 14.12 -15.07 -1.96
N SER A 177 13.01 -14.60 -2.54
CA SER A 177 12.56 -15.18 -3.81
C SER A 177 13.61 -14.99 -4.91
N ILE A 178 13.54 -15.85 -5.93
CA ILE A 178 14.14 -15.54 -7.25
C ILE A 178 13.55 -14.22 -7.80
N ALA A 179 14.22 -13.65 -8.80
CA ALA A 179 13.70 -12.46 -9.49
C ALA A 179 12.43 -12.80 -10.30
N TYR A 180 11.41 -11.98 -10.12
CA TYR A 180 10.24 -11.92 -10.99
C TYR A 180 10.52 -10.86 -12.05
N GLU A 181 10.65 -11.28 -13.31
CA GLU A 181 10.99 -10.40 -14.42
C GLU A 181 9.89 -10.40 -15.49
N VAL A 182 9.65 -9.22 -16.06
CA VAL A 182 8.68 -8.99 -17.12
C VAL A 182 9.22 -8.02 -18.14
N SER A 183 8.99 -8.28 -19.42
CA SER A 183 9.32 -7.38 -20.53
C SER A 183 8.06 -6.96 -21.29
N LEU A 184 7.90 -5.66 -21.49
CA LEU A 184 6.70 -5.04 -22.08
C LEU A 184 7.09 -4.10 -23.22
N GLN A 185 6.27 -4.06 -24.27
CA GLN A 185 6.42 -3.09 -25.36
C GLN A 185 5.76 -1.76 -24.98
N VAL A 186 6.56 -0.71 -24.78
CA VAL A 186 6.10 0.64 -24.46
C VAL A 186 6.10 1.54 -25.68
N LYS A 187 5.29 2.59 -25.68
CA LYS A 187 5.19 3.50 -26.83
C LYS A 187 6.34 4.52 -26.81
N PRO A 188 7.00 4.79 -27.95
CA PRO A 188 7.99 5.85 -28.05
C PRO A 188 7.37 7.22 -27.77
N GLY A 189 8.15 8.14 -27.21
CA GLY A 189 7.73 9.50 -26.88
C GLY A 189 6.88 9.67 -25.63
N TYR A 190 6.60 8.59 -24.89
CA TYR A 190 5.86 8.65 -23.64
C TYR A 190 6.80 8.66 -22.43
N ILE A 191 6.32 9.29 -21.36
CA ILE A 191 6.87 9.15 -20.02
C ILE A 191 5.97 8.21 -19.24
N TYR A 192 6.55 7.14 -18.71
CA TYR A 192 5.88 6.21 -17.83
C TYR A 192 6.42 6.31 -16.42
N PHE A 193 5.53 6.28 -15.44
CA PHE A 193 5.86 5.98 -14.05
C PHE A 193 5.58 4.50 -13.83
N VAL A 194 6.55 3.77 -13.31
CA VAL A 194 6.50 2.31 -13.25
C VAL A 194 6.86 1.81 -11.86
N ARG A 195 6.19 0.75 -11.42
CA ARG A 195 6.52 0.02 -10.20
C ARG A 195 6.05 -1.42 -10.27
N MET A 196 6.55 -2.27 -9.39
CA MET A 196 6.02 -3.63 -9.23
C MET A 196 5.22 -3.72 -7.94
N GLY A 197 4.18 -4.56 -7.95
CA GLY A 197 3.42 -4.92 -6.76
C GLY A 197 3.26 -6.42 -6.63
N ALA A 198 3.18 -6.91 -5.40
CA ALA A 198 2.83 -8.29 -5.10
C ALA A 198 1.75 -8.33 -4.01
N LYS A 199 0.80 -9.26 -4.13
CA LYS A 199 -0.26 -9.42 -3.13
C LYS A 199 -0.39 -10.86 -2.66
N VAL A 200 -0.90 -11.00 -1.45
CA VAL A 200 -1.23 -12.28 -0.84
C VAL A 200 -2.75 -12.49 -0.81
N LYS A 201 -3.17 -13.73 -0.61
CA LYS A 201 -4.57 -14.13 -0.51
C LYS A 201 -5.13 -13.87 0.90
N ASP A 202 -5.08 -12.61 1.33
CA ASP A 202 -5.70 -12.15 2.57
C ASP A 202 -7.14 -11.65 2.31
N LYS A 203 -7.75 -11.00 3.31
CA LYS A 203 -9.10 -10.45 3.21
C LYS A 203 -9.21 -9.32 2.18
N PHE A 204 -8.17 -8.48 2.07
CA PHE A 204 -8.24 -7.25 1.28
C PHE A 204 -7.64 -7.41 -0.12
N GLU A 205 -6.74 -8.40 -0.30
CA GLU A 205 -5.99 -8.67 -1.52
C GLU A 205 -5.31 -7.41 -2.09
N LYS A 206 -4.72 -6.61 -1.21
CA LYS A 206 -4.00 -5.40 -1.54
C LYS A 206 -2.53 -5.68 -1.78
N TYR A 207 -1.90 -4.87 -2.62
CA TYR A 207 -0.50 -5.07 -2.98
C TYR A 207 0.43 -4.40 -1.96
N ASN A 208 1.57 -5.05 -1.71
CA ASN A 208 2.81 -4.38 -1.31
C ASN A 208 3.56 -3.98 -2.58
N TYR A 209 4.38 -2.94 -2.53
CA TYR A 209 4.95 -2.35 -3.72
C TYR A 209 6.42 -1.98 -3.60
N THR A 210 7.07 -1.83 -4.75
CA THR A 210 8.33 -1.09 -4.88
C THR A 210 8.07 0.41 -4.90
N GLU A 211 9.13 1.19 -4.78
CA GLU A 211 9.13 2.61 -5.17
C GLU A 211 8.77 2.80 -6.65
N ILE A 212 8.37 4.03 -6.98
CA ILE A 212 8.03 4.44 -8.35
C ILE A 212 9.28 4.96 -9.06
N VAL A 213 9.51 4.45 -10.28
CA VAL A 213 10.59 4.90 -11.17
C VAL A 213 9.99 5.57 -12.40
N LYS A 214 10.54 6.72 -12.79
CA LYS A 214 10.19 7.42 -14.04
C LYS A 214 11.03 6.85 -15.19
N ILE A 215 10.38 6.49 -16.28
CA ILE A 215 10.97 6.00 -17.52
C ILE A 215 10.57 6.94 -18.65
N GLU A 216 11.56 7.52 -19.32
CA GLU A 216 11.34 8.33 -20.52
C GLU A 216 11.68 7.48 -21.75
N VAL A 217 10.69 7.23 -22.61
CA VAL A 217 10.89 6.47 -23.84
C VAL A 217 11.24 7.46 -24.95
N PRO A 218 12.43 7.34 -25.59
CA PRO A 218 12.82 8.24 -26.67
C PRO A 218 11.77 8.30 -27.78
N ASN A 219 11.66 9.46 -28.43
CA ASN A 219 11.01 9.54 -29.73
C ASN A 219 11.87 8.77 -30.76
N GLU A 220 11.22 8.18 -31.76
CA GLU A 220 11.91 7.70 -32.97
C GLU A 220 12.58 8.86 -33.72
#